data_AF-A0A7J6TCN8-F1
#
_entry.id   AF-A0A7J6TCN8-F1
#
_cell.length_a   1.000
_cell.length_b   1.000
_cell.length_c   1.000
_cell.angle_alpha   90.00
_cell.angle_beta   90.00
_cell.angle_gamma   90.00
#
_symmetry.space_group_name_H-M   'P 1'
#
loop_
_entity.id
_entity.type
_entity.pdbx_description
1 polymer ?
#
loop_
_entity_poly.entity_id
_entity_poly.type
_entity_poly.pdbx_seq_one_letter_code
_entity_poly.pdbx_strand_id
1 'polypeptide(L)'
;GVAKMLETEGYSVSSLHGEMAFKNRRKEFASFKGASKTGAPAKEIMVCTNLASRGLDFDDVGHVVMYDFPYTLADYIHRVGRTARAGRAGRVTVLFRKKNLPV
;
A
#
# COMPACT_ATOMS: atom_id res chain seq x y z
N GLY A 1 -1.94 12.74 7.62
CA GLY A 1 -2.12 11.31 7.29
C GLY A 1 -0.76 10.64 7.19
N VAL A 2 -0.70 9.31 7.24
CA VAL A 2 0.57 8.55 7.23
C VAL A 2 1.46 8.92 6.05
N ALA A 3 0.89 9.10 4.84
CA ALA A 3 1.66 9.50 3.66
C ALA A 3 2.39 10.84 3.87
N LYS A 4 1.66 11.90 4.27
CA LYS A 4 2.25 13.22 4.53
C LYS A 4 3.33 13.20 5.62
N MET A 5 3.16 12.38 6.66
CA MET A 5 4.19 12.20 7.69
C MET A 5 5.46 11.64 7.06
N LEU A 6 5.36 10.54 6.31
CA LEU A 6 6.52 9.93 5.65
C LEU A 6 7.18 10.86 4.63
N GLU A 7 6.40 11.64 3.88
CA GLU A 7 6.94 12.68 2.97
C GLU A 7 7.71 13.76 3.74
N THR A 8 7.21 14.19 4.90
CA THR A 8 7.88 15.19 5.75
C THR A 8 9.21 14.66 6.30
N GLU A 9 9.27 13.35 6.57
CA GLU A 9 10.50 12.65 6.97
C GLU A 9 11.45 12.37 5.78
N GLY A 10 11.12 12.82 4.57
CA GLY A 10 11.98 12.72 3.38
C GLY A 10 11.84 11.44 2.56
N TYR A 11 10.86 10.57 2.87
CA TYR A 11 10.63 9.35 2.09
C TYR A 11 9.90 9.62 0.78
N SER A 12 10.19 8.80 -0.23
CA SER A 12 9.48 8.83 -1.52
C SER A 12 8.16 8.07 -1.43
N VAL A 13 7.04 8.81 -1.35
CA VAL A 13 5.71 8.23 -1.10
C VAL A 13 4.74 8.50 -2.25
N SER A 14 3.89 7.51 -2.53
CA SER A 14 2.62 7.67 -3.26
C SER A 14 1.45 7.33 -2.33
N SER A 15 0.26 7.83 -2.63
CA SER A 15 -0.93 7.49 -1.83
C SER A 15 -2.16 7.19 -2.68
N LEU A 16 -3.03 6.32 -2.15
CA LEU A 16 -4.30 5.91 -2.74
C LEU A 16 -5.40 5.96 -1.67
N HIS A 17 -6.36 6.86 -1.83
CA HIS A 17 -7.54 6.93 -0.95
C HIS A 17 -8.85 7.02 -1.75
N GLY A 18 -9.98 6.76 -1.08
CA GLY A 18 -11.28 6.53 -1.72
C GLY A 18 -11.83 7.75 -2.47
N GLU A 19 -11.43 8.96 -2.06
CA GLU A 19 -11.84 10.22 -2.69
C GLU A 19 -11.05 10.53 -3.97
N MET A 20 -10.00 9.77 -4.28
CA MET A 20 -9.22 9.99 -5.49
C MET A 20 -9.94 9.48 -6.74
N ALA A 21 -10.06 10.36 -7.74
CA ALA A 21 -10.48 9.97 -9.08
C ALA A 21 -9.63 8.80 -9.60
N PHE A 22 -10.25 7.84 -10.31
CA PHE A 22 -9.60 6.63 -10.79
C PHE A 22 -8.36 6.90 -11.66
N LYS A 23 -8.41 7.95 -12.49
CA LYS A 23 -7.26 8.40 -13.29
C LYS A 23 -6.05 8.77 -12.43
N ASN A 24 -6.28 9.46 -11.31
CA ASN A 24 -5.23 9.85 -10.38
C ASN A 24 -4.69 8.63 -9.63
N ARG A 25 -5.58 7.69 -9.24
CA ARG A 25 -5.17 6.41 -8.64
C ARG A 25 -4.22 5.62 -9.56
N ARG A 26 -4.53 5.51 -10.86
CA ARG A 26 -3.64 4.87 -11.84
C ARG A 26 -2.31 5.61 -12.02
N LYS A 27 -2.32 6.94 -11.98
CA LYS A 27 -1.10 7.74 -12.07
C LYS A 27 -0.18 7.48 -10.88
N GLU A 28 -0.69 7.56 -9.65
CA GLU A 28 0.10 7.28 -8.44
C GLU A 28 0.59 5.84 -8.39
N PHE A 29 -0.25 4.89 -8.80
CA PHE A 29 0.16 3.49 -8.89
C PHE A 29 1.29 3.27 -9.91
N ALA A 30 1.25 3.95 -11.06
CA ALA A 30 2.33 3.90 -12.04
C ALA A 30 3.63 4.51 -11.50
N SER A 31 3.56 5.60 -10.74
CA SER A 31 4.72 6.18 -10.05
C SER A 31 5.34 5.20 -9.05
N PHE A 32 4.53 4.46 -8.30
CA PHE A 32 5.01 3.43 -7.38
C PHE A 32 5.67 2.25 -8.12
N LYS A 33 5.07 1.78 -9.23
CA LYS A 33 5.63 0.67 -10.04
C LYS A 33 6.86 1.05 -10.88
N GLY A 34 7.32 2.30 -10.85
CA GLY A 34 8.41 2.77 -11.72
C GLY A 34 8.01 2.89 -13.19
N ALA A 35 6.71 2.88 -13.49
CA ALA A 35 6.16 3.04 -14.84
C ALA A 35 5.69 4.48 -15.11
N SER A 36 6.28 5.46 -14.42
CA SER A 36 5.94 6.88 -14.59
C SER A 36 6.32 7.37 -15.99
N LYS A 37 5.40 8.07 -16.64
CA LYS A 37 5.62 8.67 -17.98
C LYS A 37 6.57 9.87 -17.96
N THR A 38 6.92 10.38 -16.78
CA THR A 38 7.74 11.60 -16.63
C THR A 38 9.23 11.30 -16.45
N GLY A 39 9.64 10.02 -16.46
CA GLY A 39 11.02 9.61 -16.18
C GLY A 39 11.45 9.77 -14.71
N ALA A 40 10.51 10.12 -13.83
CA ALA A 40 10.78 10.20 -12.40
C ALA A 40 11.06 8.80 -11.82
N PRO A 41 11.96 8.68 -10.82
CA PRO A 41 12.24 7.41 -10.16
C PRO A 41 10.98 6.87 -9.48
N ALA A 42 10.94 5.54 -9.33
CA ALA A 42 9.86 4.85 -8.65
C ALA A 42 9.72 5.35 -7.20
N LYS A 43 8.48 5.48 -6.72
CA LYS A 43 8.22 5.73 -5.30
C LYS A 43 8.45 4.43 -4.52
N GLU A 44 9.14 4.53 -3.40
CA GLU A 44 9.50 3.36 -2.59
C GLU A 44 8.35 2.91 -1.67
N ILE A 45 7.51 3.86 -1.23
CA ILE A 45 6.39 3.60 -0.33
C ILE A 45 5.09 3.97 -1.01
N MET A 46 4.07 3.13 -0.84
CA MET A 46 2.71 3.49 -1.20
C MET A 46 1.75 3.24 -0.03
N VAL A 47 1.02 4.29 0.35
CA VAL A 47 0.03 4.25 1.43
C VAL A 47 -1.36 4.15 0.81
N CYS A 48 -2.12 3.10 1.12
CA CYS A 48 -3.43 2.86 0.51
C CYS A 48 -4.52 2.46 1.51
N THR A 49 -5.77 2.85 1.23
CA THR A 49 -6.96 2.28 1.88
C THR A 49 -7.55 1.14 1.04
N ASN A 50 -8.25 0.20 1.69
CA ASN A 50 -8.80 -1.01 1.06
C ASN A 50 -9.69 -0.73 -0.17
N LEU A 51 -10.44 0.38 -0.15
CA LEU A 51 -11.34 0.74 -1.26
C LEU A 51 -10.56 1.26 -2.47
N ALA A 52 -9.50 2.03 -2.23
CA ALA A 52 -8.76 2.72 -3.28
C ALA A 52 -7.92 1.77 -4.14
N SER A 53 -7.53 0.62 -3.60
CA SER A 53 -6.71 -0.40 -4.27
C SER A 53 -7.49 -1.34 -5.20
N ARG A 54 -8.83 -1.33 -5.19
CA ARG A 54 -9.60 -2.22 -6.07
C ARG A 54 -9.37 -1.87 -7.55
N GLY A 55 -9.15 -2.90 -8.37
CA GLY A 55 -8.86 -2.76 -9.80
C GLY A 55 -7.41 -2.35 -10.13
N LEU A 56 -6.52 -2.33 -9.13
CA LEU A 56 -5.08 -2.14 -9.30
C LEU A 56 -4.35 -3.43 -8.91
N ASP A 57 -3.34 -3.77 -9.70
CA ASP A 57 -2.61 -5.02 -9.57
C ASP A 57 -1.25 -4.81 -8.90
N PHE A 58 -1.23 -4.87 -7.57
CA PHE A 58 -0.03 -4.66 -6.74
C PHE A 58 0.88 -5.89 -6.70
N ASP A 59 1.09 -6.55 -7.83
CA ASP A 59 2.03 -7.64 -7.90
C ASP A 59 3.44 -7.14 -7.61
N ASP A 60 4.21 -7.97 -6.90
CA ASP A 60 5.63 -7.77 -6.62
C ASP A 60 5.99 -6.72 -5.54
N VAL A 61 5.21 -6.67 -4.45
CA VAL A 61 5.59 -5.85 -3.29
C VAL A 61 6.48 -6.66 -2.35
N GLY A 62 7.68 -6.17 -2.03
CA GLY A 62 8.62 -6.86 -1.14
C GLY A 62 8.19 -6.88 0.34
N HIS A 63 7.44 -5.87 0.79
CA HIS A 63 6.98 -5.75 2.17
C HIS A 63 5.60 -5.09 2.27
N VAL A 64 4.67 -5.78 2.92
CA VAL A 64 3.35 -5.22 3.26
C VAL A 64 3.36 -4.80 4.74
N VAL A 65 3.08 -3.52 4.99
CA VAL A 65 2.90 -2.98 6.35
C VAL A 65 1.43 -2.67 6.58
N MET A 66 0.80 -3.38 7.51
CA MET A 66 -0.56 -3.07 7.95
C MET A 66 -0.51 -2.09 9.12
N TYR A 67 -0.58 -0.80 8.80
CA TYR A 67 -0.55 0.27 9.81
C TYR A 67 -1.77 0.22 10.74
N ASP A 68 -2.95 -0.04 10.19
CA ASP A 68 -4.14 -0.39 10.95
C ASP A 68 -4.41 -1.89 10.81
N PHE A 69 -4.59 -2.54 11.96
CA PHE A 69 -4.95 -3.95 12.06
C PHE A 69 -6.20 -4.25 11.21
N PRO A 70 -6.19 -5.33 10.40
CA PRO A 70 -7.34 -5.67 9.57
C PRO A 70 -8.54 -6.06 10.43
N TYR A 71 -9.73 -5.58 10.06
CA TYR A 71 -10.97 -5.87 10.79
C TYR A 71 -11.54 -7.27 10.48
N THR A 72 -11.17 -7.84 9.32
CA THR A 72 -11.63 -9.16 8.88
C THR A 72 -10.46 -10.01 8.38
N LEU A 73 -10.63 -11.34 8.45
CA LEU A 73 -9.67 -12.28 7.87
C LEU A 73 -9.52 -12.08 6.36
N ALA A 74 -10.62 -11.78 5.65
CA ALA A 74 -10.59 -11.50 4.22
C ALA A 74 -9.71 -10.28 3.89
N ASP A 75 -9.81 -9.20 4.67
CA ASP A 75 -8.93 -8.03 4.50
C ASP A 75 -7.46 -8.39 4.73
N TYR A 76 -7.17 -9.19 5.75
CA TYR A 76 -5.81 -9.67 6.01
C TYR A 76 -5.26 -10.44 4.81
N ILE A 77 -6.00 -11.47 4.33
CA ILE A 77 -5.60 -12.30 3.19
C ILE A 77 -5.38 -11.47 1.93
N HIS A 78 -6.29 -10.54 1.61
CA HIS A 78 -6.15 -9.68 0.44
C HIS A 78 -4.94 -8.73 0.50
N ARG A 79 -4.55 -8.29 1.69
CA ARG A 79 -3.39 -7.41 1.91
C ARG A 79 -2.09 -8.21 1.85
N VAL A 80 -1.99 -9.35 2.53
CA VAL A 80 -0.77 -10.19 2.47
C VAL A 80 -0.54 -10.78 1.08
N GLY A 81 -1.62 -11.05 0.33
CA GLY A 81 -1.53 -11.56 -1.04
C GLY A 81 -0.92 -10.59 -2.06
N ARG A 82 -0.43 -9.42 -1.64
CA ARG A 82 0.31 -8.43 -2.44
C ARG A 82 1.82 -8.70 -2.44
N THR A 83 2.29 -9.50 -1.49
CA THR A 83 3.69 -9.94 -1.41
C THR A 83 3.79 -11.45 -1.64
N ALA A 84 5.03 -11.97 -1.65
CA ALA A 84 5.35 -13.40 -1.73
C ALA A 84 4.67 -14.18 -2.89
N ARG A 85 4.45 -13.53 -4.04
CA ARG A 85 3.87 -14.18 -5.22
C ARG A 85 4.94 -14.91 -6.04
N ALA A 86 4.54 -16.02 -6.66
CA ALA A 86 5.37 -16.83 -7.56
C ALA A 86 6.68 -17.34 -6.92
N GLY A 87 6.63 -17.78 -5.65
CA GLY A 87 7.77 -18.36 -4.95
C GLY A 87 8.80 -17.35 -4.44
N ARG A 88 8.60 -16.05 -4.67
CA ARG A 88 9.47 -15.00 -4.13
C ARG A 88 9.25 -14.84 -2.62
N ALA A 89 10.31 -14.48 -1.90
CA ALA A 89 10.20 -14.10 -0.50
C ALA A 89 9.41 -12.79 -0.38
N GLY A 90 8.69 -12.66 0.74
CA GLY A 90 7.91 -11.47 1.05
C GLY A 90 7.80 -11.28 2.55
N ARG A 91 7.69 -10.03 2.99
CA ARG A 91 7.53 -9.72 4.40
C ARG A 91 6.15 -9.12 4.66
N VAL A 92 5.58 -9.45 5.81
CA VAL A 92 4.38 -8.79 6.33
C VAL A 92 4.68 -8.32 7.75
N THR A 93 4.35 -7.07 8.04
CA THR A 93 4.41 -6.52 9.40
C THR A 93 3.07 -5.89 9.73
N VAL A 94 2.51 -6.27 10.88
CA VAL A 94 1.21 -5.78 11.33
C VAL A 94 1.41 -4.99 12.61
N LEU A 95 0.90 -3.76 12.66
CA LEU A 95 0.91 -2.96 13.88
C LEU A 95 -0.36 -3.28 14.69
N PHE A 96 -0.16 -3.83 15.89
CA PHE A 96 -1.23 -4.16 16.82
C PHE A 96 -1.23 -3.17 17.99
N ARG A 97 -2.41 -2.66 18.36
CA ARG A 97 -2.59 -1.72 19.48
C ARG A 97 -3.69 -2.23 20.41
N LYS A 98 -3.77 -1.68 21.64
CA LYS A 98 -4.82 -2.05 22.61
C LYS A 98 -6.24 -2.04 22.04
N LYS A 99 -6.57 -1.08 21.16
CA LYS A 99 -7.86 -0.98 20.46
C LYS A 99 -8.21 -2.20 19.57
N ASN A 100 -7.24 -3.06 19.29
CA ASN A 100 -7.39 -4.25 18.45
C ASN A 100 -7.58 -5.54 19.28
N LEU A 101 -7.53 -5.44 20.61
CA LEU A 101 -7.87 -6.57 21.47
C LEU A 101 -9.33 -6.96 21.24
N PRO A 102 -9.64 -8.27 21.19
CA PRO A 102 -11.03 -8.72 21.25
C PRO A 102 -11.65 -8.20 22.55
N VAL A 103 -12.88 -7.71 22.43
CA VAL A 103 -13.72 -7.29 23.57
C VAL A 103 -14.29 -8.49 24.31
#